data_AF-A0A9W8Y8V6-F1
#
_entry.id   AF-A0A9W8Y8V6-F1
#
_cell.length_a   1.000
_cell.length_b   1.000
_cell.length_c   1.000
_cell.angle_alpha   90.00
_cell.angle_beta   90.00
_cell.angle_gamma   90.00
#
_symmetry.space_group_name_H-M   'P 1'
#
loop_
_entity.id
_entity.type
_entity.pdbx_description
1 polymer ?
#
loop_
_entity_poly.entity_id
_entity_poly.type
_entity_poly.pdbx_seq_one_letter_code
_entity_poly.pdbx_strand_id
1 'polypeptide(L)'
;MRNFIPAILGALVVQVSAECTRDTLKAVTDELLAAQTAGQTSFNSLASTVAYSENRKKVDIKSGILSKALKVDHVRAQHDVPQCAAFSEFIVTNSAAPYVITMQLRLDNATSKVSQIDSIVTTKGDWLFNVTGTYYWASQEKWDPIPADKRDSRAVIQAAGDAYCDLFNNKSVKVPWGSPCARLEGGSYTGKGQATDRCDVGVPSGVKLVNRQYVVDEEYGTVDIMMDFGGTPGGTGGLPDSHEFRVESGKLRYVHTLSSCGGKSCM
;
A
#
# COMPACT_ATOMS: atom_id res chain seq x y z
N MET A 1 33.34 -31.99 54.08
CA MET A 1 31.95 -31.59 53.78
C MET A 1 31.93 -30.13 53.36
N ARG A 2 31.10 -29.81 52.35
CA ARG A 2 30.76 -28.50 51.75
C ARG A 2 31.63 -27.99 50.59
N ASN A 3 31.27 -28.47 49.40
CA ASN A 3 31.46 -27.75 48.15
C ASN A 3 30.48 -26.56 48.10
N PHE A 4 30.96 -25.37 47.78
CA PHE A 4 30.15 -24.21 47.45
C PHE A 4 29.92 -24.17 45.93
N ILE A 5 28.66 -24.29 45.51
CA ILE A 5 28.23 -24.09 44.12
C ILE A 5 27.74 -22.63 44.02
N PRO A 6 28.34 -21.78 43.17
CA PRO A 6 27.83 -20.43 42.94
C PRO A 6 26.56 -20.52 42.09
N ALA A 7 25.43 -20.11 42.67
CA ALA A 7 24.18 -19.94 41.94
C ALA A 7 24.25 -18.66 41.09
N ILE A 8 24.35 -18.83 39.77
CA ILE A 8 24.24 -17.74 38.81
C ILE A 8 22.74 -17.41 38.68
N LEU A 9 22.31 -16.30 39.28
CA LEU A 9 21.00 -15.70 39.00
C LEU A 9 21.04 -15.10 37.60
N GLY A 10 20.43 -15.78 36.62
CA GLY A 10 20.17 -15.20 35.31
C GLY A 10 19.04 -14.16 35.40
N ALA A 11 19.35 -12.89 35.19
CA ALA A 11 18.34 -11.86 35.02
C ALA A 11 17.66 -12.04 33.65
N LEU A 12 16.39 -12.46 33.66
CA LEU A 12 15.53 -12.38 32.48
C LEU A 12 15.24 -10.91 32.20
N VAL A 13 15.96 -10.33 31.24
CA VAL A 13 15.61 -9.02 30.68
C VAL A 13 14.32 -9.21 29.89
N VAL A 14 13.19 -8.81 30.47
CA VAL A 14 11.95 -8.65 29.72
C VAL A 14 12.15 -7.46 28.79
N GLN A 15 12.52 -7.73 27.54
CA GLN A 15 12.40 -6.71 26.50
C GLN A 15 10.91 -6.48 26.30
N VAL A 16 10.40 -5.39 26.88
CA VAL A 16 9.11 -4.83 26.48
C VAL A 16 9.30 -4.41 25.03
N SER A 17 8.86 -5.24 24.08
CA SER A 17 8.69 -4.73 22.71
C SER A 17 7.62 -3.64 22.82
N ALA A 18 7.90 -2.47 22.26
CA ALA A 18 6.84 -1.49 22.09
C ALA A 18 5.77 -2.17 21.23
N GLU A 19 4.58 -2.33 21.79
CA GLU A 19 3.46 -2.88 21.04
C GLU A 19 3.20 -1.96 19.85
N CYS A 20 3.10 -2.53 18.65
CA CYS A 20 2.74 -1.72 17.51
C CYS A 20 1.32 -1.22 17.70
N THR A 21 1.14 0.09 17.78
CA THR A 21 -0.18 0.69 17.96
C THR A 21 -0.60 1.42 16.69
N ARG A 22 -1.91 1.56 16.50
CA ARG A 22 -2.47 2.38 15.41
C ARG A 22 -2.00 3.83 15.51
N ASP A 23 -1.89 4.38 16.71
CA ASP A 23 -1.43 5.76 16.93
C ASP A 23 0.04 5.93 16.53
N THR A 24 0.88 4.92 16.82
CA THR A 24 2.26 4.88 16.33
C THR A 24 2.29 4.91 14.80
N LEU A 25 1.50 4.08 14.14
CA LEU A 25 1.46 4.00 12.68
C LEU A 25 0.91 5.29 12.04
N LYS A 26 -0.08 5.94 12.66
CA LYS A 26 -0.60 7.26 12.24
C LYS A 26 0.48 8.33 12.31
N ALA A 27 1.17 8.42 13.44
CA ALA A 27 2.27 9.38 13.61
C ALA A 27 3.38 9.15 12.55
N VAL A 28 3.71 7.90 12.24
CA VAL A 28 4.68 7.55 11.18
C VAL A 28 4.19 8.01 9.80
N THR A 29 2.93 7.78 9.45
CA THR A 29 2.38 8.22 8.15
C THR A 29 2.30 9.74 8.05
N ASP A 30 2.05 10.44 9.16
CA ASP A 30 2.08 11.90 9.22
C ASP A 30 3.50 12.45 9.02
N GLU A 31 4.50 11.80 9.64
CA GLU A 31 5.91 12.11 9.43
C GLU A 31 6.36 11.83 7.98
N LEU A 32 5.91 10.72 7.39
CA LEU A 32 6.17 10.41 5.97
C LEU A 32 5.60 11.50 5.06
N LEU A 33 4.35 11.91 5.28
CA LEU A 33 3.70 12.97 4.49
C LEU A 33 4.46 14.30 4.62
N ALA A 34 4.84 14.67 5.85
CA ALA A 34 5.63 15.88 6.09
C ALA A 34 6.99 15.81 5.38
N ALA A 35 7.67 14.66 5.45
CA ALA A 35 8.95 14.43 4.80
C ALA A 35 8.84 14.51 3.27
N GLN A 36 7.86 13.82 2.65
CA GLN A 36 7.61 13.89 1.22
C GLN A 36 7.27 15.31 0.76
N THR A 37 6.49 16.04 1.56
CA THR A 37 6.12 17.43 1.24
C THR A 37 7.33 18.35 1.25
N ALA A 38 8.25 18.14 2.19
CA ALA A 38 9.47 18.93 2.34
C ALA A 38 10.65 18.45 1.46
N GLY A 39 10.55 17.30 0.80
CA GLY A 39 11.66 16.67 0.10
C GLY A 39 12.76 16.18 1.04
N GLN A 40 12.38 15.75 2.24
CA GLN A 40 13.28 15.28 3.28
C GLN A 40 13.36 13.76 3.27
N THR A 41 14.59 13.24 3.27
CA THR A 41 14.87 11.80 3.19
C THR A 41 15.14 11.20 4.56
N SER A 42 14.73 11.90 5.62
CA SER A 42 14.87 11.53 7.01
C SER A 42 13.75 12.16 7.82
N PHE A 43 13.27 11.45 8.83
CA PHE A 43 12.25 11.87 9.79
C PHE A 43 12.42 11.08 11.08
N ASN A 44 11.78 11.50 12.18
CA ASN A 44 12.11 11.01 13.52
C ASN A 44 11.92 9.49 13.66
N SER A 45 10.86 8.93 13.08
CA SER A 45 10.58 7.49 13.12
C SER A 45 11.36 6.66 12.10
N LEU A 46 12.18 7.26 11.24
CA LEU A 46 13.03 6.51 10.30
C LEU A 46 14.22 5.86 11.04
N ALA A 47 14.51 4.60 10.70
CA ALA A 47 15.72 3.95 11.19
C ALA A 47 16.99 4.58 10.56
N SER A 48 18.14 4.44 11.23
CA SER A 48 19.42 4.91 10.68
C SER A 48 19.83 4.20 9.39
N THR A 49 19.34 2.96 9.21
CA THR A 49 19.47 2.16 8.00
C THR A 49 18.08 1.70 7.59
N VAL A 50 17.69 1.99 6.35
CA VAL A 50 16.37 1.65 5.81
C VAL A 50 16.53 0.91 4.49
N ALA A 51 15.77 -0.17 4.32
CA ALA A 51 15.59 -0.79 3.01
C ALA A 51 14.63 0.08 2.19
N TYR A 52 15.15 0.76 1.18
CA TYR A 52 14.38 1.68 0.34
C TYR A 52 14.25 1.13 -1.08
N SER A 53 13.02 1.06 -1.58
CA SER A 53 12.76 0.69 -2.97
C SER A 53 11.73 1.60 -3.62
N GLU A 54 11.91 1.81 -4.92
CA GLU A 54 10.94 2.47 -5.78
C GLU A 54 10.74 1.62 -7.02
N ASN A 55 9.48 1.41 -7.38
CA ASN A 55 9.12 0.64 -8.56
C ASN A 55 9.86 -0.71 -8.59
N ARG A 56 9.85 -1.40 -7.44
CA ARG A 56 10.45 -2.74 -7.22
C ARG A 56 11.97 -2.80 -7.41
N LYS A 57 12.65 -1.66 -7.39
CA LYS A 57 14.11 -1.56 -7.48
C LYS A 57 14.66 -0.89 -6.22
N LYS A 58 15.78 -1.40 -5.72
CA LYS A 58 16.51 -0.75 -4.64
C LYS A 58 17.05 0.60 -5.13
N VAL A 59 16.79 1.66 -4.37
CA VAL A 59 17.22 3.03 -4.67
C VAL A 59 17.84 3.62 -3.41
N ASP A 60 18.75 4.58 -3.55
CA ASP A 60 19.19 5.39 -2.40
C ASP A 60 18.08 6.40 -2.07
N ILE A 61 17.57 6.35 -0.83
CA ILE A 61 16.54 7.25 -0.31
C ILE A 61 16.90 8.73 -0.52
N LYS A 62 18.20 9.08 -0.57
CA LYS A 62 18.71 10.43 -0.82
C LYS A 62 18.50 10.94 -2.26
N SER A 63 18.13 10.06 -3.18
CA SER A 63 17.92 10.35 -4.60
C SER A 63 16.52 10.02 -5.11
N GLY A 64 15.73 9.35 -4.29
CA GLY A 64 14.38 8.90 -4.60
C GLY A 64 13.33 10.01 -4.62
N ILE A 65 12.07 9.63 -4.77
CA ILE A 65 10.89 10.50 -4.72
C ILE A 65 10.79 11.27 -3.41
N LEU A 66 11.24 10.69 -2.28
CA LEU A 66 11.29 11.39 -0.99
C LEU A 66 12.28 12.56 -0.96
N SER A 67 13.30 12.57 -1.84
CA SER A 67 14.25 13.69 -1.94
C SER A 67 13.67 14.91 -2.68
N LYS A 68 12.47 14.77 -3.25
CA LYS A 68 11.80 15.81 -4.02
C LYS A 68 10.68 16.41 -3.19
N ALA A 69 10.72 17.72 -2.98
CA ALA A 69 9.61 18.43 -2.35
C ALA A 69 8.39 18.40 -3.28
N LEU A 70 7.29 17.80 -2.82
CA LEU A 70 6.06 17.67 -3.60
C LEU A 70 4.90 18.32 -2.84
N LYS A 71 4.14 19.19 -3.51
CA LYS A 71 2.85 19.62 -2.99
C LYS A 71 1.85 18.48 -3.17
N VAL A 72 1.57 17.74 -2.09
CA VAL A 72 0.57 16.67 -2.08
C VAL A 72 -0.83 17.31 -2.02
N ASP A 73 -1.66 17.05 -3.02
CA ASP A 73 -3.01 17.63 -3.14
C ASP A 73 -4.10 16.71 -2.58
N HIS A 74 -3.83 15.40 -2.50
CA HIS A 74 -4.68 14.41 -1.85
C HIS A 74 -3.82 13.32 -1.22
N VAL A 75 -4.21 12.89 -0.02
CA VAL A 75 -3.52 11.85 0.73
C VAL A 75 -4.51 10.90 1.39
N ARG A 76 -4.20 9.61 1.37
CA ARG A 76 -4.81 8.60 2.24
C ARG A 76 -3.73 7.75 2.87
N ALA A 77 -4.03 7.19 4.03
CA ALA A 77 -3.15 6.27 4.73
C ALA A 77 -3.95 5.18 5.45
N GLN A 78 -3.32 4.02 5.63
CA GLN A 78 -3.85 2.86 6.32
C GLN A 78 -2.82 2.22 7.23
N HIS A 79 -3.30 1.56 8.28
CA HIS A 79 -2.49 1.16 9.42
C HIS A 79 -2.72 -0.31 9.78
N ASP A 80 -1.79 -1.16 9.36
CA ASP A 80 -1.76 -2.60 9.62
C ASP A 80 -1.05 -2.88 10.95
N VAL A 81 -1.82 -2.82 12.03
CA VAL A 81 -1.33 -3.07 13.39
C VAL A 81 -0.72 -4.48 13.54
N PRO A 82 -1.36 -5.58 13.08
CA PRO A 82 -0.78 -6.92 13.20
C PRO A 82 0.59 -7.11 12.56
N GLN A 83 0.87 -6.44 11.43
CA GLN A 83 2.17 -6.53 10.75
C GLN A 83 3.12 -5.37 11.06
N CYS A 84 2.71 -4.44 11.92
CA CYS A 84 3.39 -3.16 12.14
C CYS A 84 3.80 -2.48 10.83
N ALA A 85 2.84 -2.39 9.92
CA ALA A 85 3.02 -1.83 8.60
C ALA A 85 1.99 -0.73 8.33
N ALA A 86 2.30 0.16 7.40
CA ALA A 86 1.37 1.19 6.99
C ALA A 86 1.43 1.38 5.47
N PHE A 87 0.36 1.89 4.90
CA PHE A 87 0.31 2.29 3.50
C PHE A 87 -0.02 3.78 3.42
N SER A 88 0.42 4.45 2.35
CA SER A 88 -0.06 5.77 1.99
C SER A 88 -0.18 5.94 0.47
N GLU A 89 -1.22 6.62 0.02
CA GLU A 89 -1.41 7.09 -1.35
C GLU A 89 -1.25 8.61 -1.38
N PHE A 90 -0.36 9.14 -2.22
CA PHE A 90 -0.17 10.56 -2.47
C PHE A 90 -0.49 10.91 -3.92
N ILE A 91 -1.32 11.95 -4.11
CA ILE A 91 -1.64 12.50 -5.43
C ILE A 91 -1.05 13.91 -5.52
N VAL A 92 -0.21 14.13 -6.52
CA VAL A 92 0.49 15.40 -6.77
C VAL A 92 0.07 15.90 -8.14
N THR A 93 -0.80 16.90 -8.18
CA THR A 93 -1.44 17.40 -9.41
C THR A 93 -0.62 18.47 -10.14
N ASN A 94 0.62 18.71 -9.71
CA ASN A 94 1.53 19.65 -10.38
C ASN A 94 1.71 19.26 -11.86
N SER A 95 1.27 20.12 -12.77
CA SER A 95 1.28 19.81 -14.21
C SER A 95 2.69 19.64 -14.80
N ALA A 96 3.72 20.24 -14.20
CA ALA A 96 5.11 20.08 -14.62
C ALA A 96 5.67 18.71 -14.21
N ALA A 97 5.35 18.26 -12.99
CA ALA A 97 5.82 17.00 -12.43
C ALA A 97 4.69 16.30 -11.63
N PRO A 98 3.71 15.70 -12.33
CA PRO A 98 2.59 15.06 -11.67
C PRO A 98 2.96 13.66 -11.22
N TYR A 99 2.41 13.23 -10.08
CA TYR A 99 2.63 11.90 -9.55
C TYR A 99 1.37 11.33 -8.92
N VAL A 100 1.22 10.01 -9.00
CA VAL A 100 0.42 9.21 -8.05
C VAL A 100 1.40 8.20 -7.46
N ILE A 101 1.52 8.19 -6.13
CA ILE A 101 2.52 7.44 -5.41
C ILE A 101 1.82 6.61 -4.36
N THR A 102 2.08 5.30 -4.33
CA THR A 102 1.76 4.47 -3.18
C THR A 102 3.04 4.07 -2.46
N MET A 103 2.99 4.02 -1.12
CA MET A 103 4.11 3.62 -0.28
C MET A 103 3.63 2.62 0.77
N GLN A 104 4.34 1.49 0.91
CA GLN A 104 4.25 0.62 2.08
C GLN A 104 5.45 0.86 3.01
N LEU A 105 5.18 1.04 4.30
CA LEU A 105 6.16 1.14 5.36
C LEU A 105 6.10 -0.11 6.24
N ARG A 106 7.25 -0.58 6.73
CA ARG A 106 7.30 -1.59 7.79
C ARG A 106 8.20 -1.10 8.92
N LEU A 107 7.71 -1.22 10.14
CA LEU A 107 8.45 -0.89 11.35
C LEU A 107 9.13 -2.14 11.90
N ASP A 108 10.33 -1.96 12.42
CA ASP A 108 10.99 -2.97 13.23
C ASP A 108 10.34 -3.03 14.62
N ASN A 109 9.87 -4.21 15.03
CA ASN A 109 9.13 -4.40 16.29
C ASN A 109 9.98 -4.13 17.55
N ALA A 110 11.31 -4.21 17.47
CA ALA A 110 12.18 -3.96 18.61
C ALA A 110 12.43 -2.47 18.83
N THR A 111 12.51 -1.70 17.74
CA THR A 111 12.88 -0.28 17.77
C THR A 111 11.70 0.67 17.52
N SER A 112 10.58 0.16 17.00
CA SER A 112 9.46 0.95 16.47
C SER A 112 9.90 2.00 15.45
N LYS A 113 10.98 1.72 14.72
CA LYS A 113 11.49 2.57 13.63
C LYS A 113 11.15 1.96 12.29
N VAL A 114 10.87 2.80 11.30
CA VAL A 114 10.68 2.40 9.90
C VAL A 114 11.97 1.80 9.38
N SER A 115 11.97 0.50 9.12
CA SER A 115 13.11 -0.27 8.63
C SER A 115 13.02 -0.57 7.13
N GLN A 116 11.82 -0.46 6.55
CA GLN A 116 11.58 -0.67 5.12
C GLN A 116 10.54 0.33 4.58
N ILE A 117 10.81 0.85 3.39
CA ILE A 117 9.90 1.65 2.58
C ILE A 117 9.95 1.12 1.16
N ASP A 118 8.81 0.66 0.66
CA ASP A 118 8.63 0.29 -0.74
C ASP A 118 7.61 1.24 -1.35
N SER A 119 7.89 1.74 -2.56
CA SER A 119 6.98 2.64 -3.26
C SER A 119 6.72 2.21 -4.69
N ILE A 120 5.50 2.44 -5.16
CA ILE A 120 5.16 2.46 -6.58
C ILE A 120 4.89 3.92 -6.95
N VAL A 121 5.76 4.46 -7.81
CA VAL A 121 5.75 5.86 -8.25
C VAL A 121 5.34 5.89 -9.71
N THR A 122 4.16 6.44 -9.98
CA THR A 122 3.67 6.63 -11.35
C THR A 122 3.66 8.10 -11.75
N THR A 123 3.95 8.37 -13.02
CA THR A 123 3.98 9.70 -13.62
C THR A 123 3.62 9.63 -15.12
N LYS A 124 3.78 10.74 -15.85
CA LYS A 124 3.52 10.83 -17.30
C LYS A 124 4.21 9.68 -18.04
N GLY A 125 3.43 8.97 -18.85
CA GLY A 125 3.90 7.84 -19.66
C GLY A 125 3.66 6.47 -19.01
N ASP A 126 3.31 6.41 -17.73
CA ASP A 126 2.88 5.17 -17.06
C ASP A 126 1.43 4.79 -17.43
N TRP A 127 1.03 3.58 -17.01
CA TRP A 127 -0.20 2.94 -17.49
C TRP A 127 -1.44 3.78 -17.20
N LEU A 128 -2.12 4.18 -18.28
CA LEU A 128 -3.30 5.04 -18.30
C LEU A 128 -3.15 6.37 -17.54
N PHE A 129 -1.93 6.78 -17.18
CA PHE A 129 -1.68 7.84 -16.22
C PHE A 129 -2.36 9.18 -16.59
N ASN A 130 -3.22 9.65 -15.70
CA ASN A 130 -3.95 10.90 -15.75
C ASN A 130 -4.23 11.39 -14.32
N VAL A 131 -3.32 12.20 -13.79
CA VAL A 131 -3.41 12.68 -12.39
C VAL A 131 -4.66 13.51 -12.09
N THR A 132 -5.19 14.25 -13.07
CA THR A 132 -6.40 15.06 -12.84
C THR A 132 -7.63 14.17 -12.73
N GLY A 133 -7.70 13.11 -13.54
CA GLY A 133 -8.69 12.05 -13.40
C GLY A 133 -8.58 11.32 -12.07
N THR A 134 -7.36 10.92 -11.67
CA THR A 134 -7.13 10.27 -10.38
C THR A 134 -7.57 11.15 -9.21
N TYR A 135 -7.12 12.41 -9.17
CA TYR A 135 -7.50 13.35 -8.12
C TYR A 135 -9.01 13.58 -8.07
N TYR A 136 -9.64 13.80 -9.23
CA TYR A 136 -11.08 14.03 -9.32
C TYR A 136 -11.87 12.88 -8.69
N TRP A 137 -11.58 11.63 -9.08
CA TRP A 137 -12.34 10.48 -8.57
C TRP A 137 -11.98 10.14 -7.13
N ALA A 138 -10.69 10.10 -6.77
CA ALA A 138 -10.27 9.79 -5.40
C ALA A 138 -10.87 10.76 -4.37
N SER A 139 -10.97 12.05 -4.69
CA SER A 139 -11.57 13.06 -3.81
C SER A 139 -13.09 12.96 -3.65
N GLN A 140 -13.77 12.19 -4.50
CA GLN A 140 -15.22 11.96 -4.44
C GLN A 140 -15.58 10.69 -3.66
N GLU A 141 -14.62 9.78 -3.48
CA GLU A 141 -14.86 8.51 -2.84
C GLU A 141 -14.93 8.61 -1.32
N LYS A 142 -15.68 7.68 -0.73
CA LYS A 142 -15.91 7.64 0.71
C LYS A 142 -15.07 6.55 1.36
N TRP A 143 -13.98 6.95 1.99
CA TRP A 143 -13.03 6.06 2.66
C TRP A 143 -13.10 6.18 4.18
N ASP A 144 -14.30 6.30 4.75
CA ASP A 144 -14.46 6.44 6.20
C ASP A 144 -14.10 5.14 6.95
N PRO A 145 -13.68 5.24 8.22
CA PRO A 145 -13.62 4.10 9.12
C PRO A 145 -14.94 3.33 9.17
N ILE A 146 -14.86 2.01 9.08
CA ILE A 146 -16.00 1.10 9.22
C ILE A 146 -16.31 0.95 10.72
N PRO A 147 -17.59 1.01 11.14
CA PRO A 147 -17.99 0.73 12.52
C PRO A 147 -17.48 -0.64 12.99
N ALA A 148 -17.00 -0.74 14.24
CA ALA A 148 -16.30 -1.93 14.74
C ALA A 148 -17.10 -3.24 14.59
N ASP A 149 -18.43 -3.18 14.73
CA ASP A 149 -19.37 -4.29 14.58
C ASP A 149 -19.61 -4.72 13.11
N LYS A 150 -19.13 -3.92 12.15
CA LYS A 150 -19.27 -4.14 10.70
C LYS A 150 -17.94 -4.38 10.00
N ARG A 151 -16.82 -4.33 10.71
CA ARG A 151 -15.49 -4.57 10.14
C ARG A 151 -15.37 -6.04 9.73
N ASP A 152 -14.99 -6.26 8.49
CA ASP A 152 -14.56 -7.58 8.04
C ASP A 152 -13.24 -7.96 8.72
N SER A 153 -13.00 -9.26 8.89
CA SER A 153 -11.72 -9.73 9.40
C SER A 153 -10.61 -9.53 8.36
N ARG A 154 -9.37 -9.41 8.84
CA ARG A 154 -8.17 -9.37 7.99
C ARG A 154 -8.19 -10.43 6.87
N ALA A 155 -8.57 -11.66 7.21
CA ALA A 155 -8.60 -12.77 6.27
C ALA A 155 -9.63 -12.57 5.15
N VAL A 156 -10.80 -12.01 5.47
CA VAL A 156 -11.85 -11.70 4.48
C VAL A 156 -11.37 -10.57 3.56
N ILE A 157 -10.77 -9.52 4.11
CA ILE A 157 -10.27 -8.37 3.35
C ILE A 157 -9.18 -8.83 2.37
N GLN A 158 -8.17 -9.56 2.86
CA GLN A 158 -7.09 -10.07 2.03
C GLN A 158 -7.60 -11.04 0.95
N ALA A 159 -8.51 -11.95 1.29
CA ALA A 159 -9.08 -12.90 0.33
C ALA A 159 -9.84 -12.22 -0.82
N ALA A 160 -10.48 -11.07 -0.58
CA ALA A 160 -11.14 -10.29 -1.63
C ALA A 160 -10.12 -9.71 -2.62
N GLY A 161 -9.02 -9.13 -2.13
CA GLY A 161 -7.92 -8.64 -2.94
C GLY A 161 -7.22 -9.77 -3.72
N ASP A 162 -6.94 -10.89 -3.06
CA ASP A 162 -6.36 -12.08 -3.70
C ASP A 162 -7.23 -12.62 -4.83
N ALA A 163 -8.55 -12.74 -4.61
CA ALA A 163 -9.47 -13.19 -5.64
C ALA A 163 -9.45 -12.25 -6.86
N TYR A 164 -9.40 -10.93 -6.66
CA TYR A 164 -9.26 -9.97 -7.75
C TYR A 164 -7.97 -10.19 -8.53
N CYS A 165 -6.84 -10.33 -7.84
CA CYS A 165 -5.56 -10.53 -8.50
C CYS A 165 -5.48 -11.88 -9.24
N ASP A 166 -6.06 -12.94 -8.69
CA ASP A 166 -6.10 -14.27 -9.31
C ASP A 166 -6.99 -14.31 -10.56
N LEU A 167 -8.03 -13.46 -10.62
CA LEU A 167 -8.91 -13.34 -11.79
C LEU A 167 -8.14 -12.95 -13.07
N PHE A 168 -7.02 -12.24 -12.96
CA PHE A 168 -6.20 -11.86 -14.12
C PHE A 168 -5.61 -13.07 -14.85
N ASN A 169 -5.30 -14.15 -14.13
CA ASN A 169 -4.75 -15.37 -14.70
C ASN A 169 -5.80 -16.49 -14.86
N ASN A 170 -6.87 -16.47 -14.05
CA ASN A 170 -7.90 -17.50 -14.07
C ASN A 170 -9.32 -16.89 -13.98
N LYS A 171 -10.02 -16.84 -15.12
CA LYS A 171 -11.37 -16.29 -15.21
C LYS A 171 -12.46 -17.08 -14.47
N SER A 172 -12.15 -18.27 -13.98
CA SER A 172 -13.08 -19.05 -13.15
C SER A 172 -13.11 -18.59 -11.69
N VAL A 173 -12.14 -17.78 -11.25
CA VAL A 173 -12.08 -17.23 -9.89
C VAL A 173 -13.31 -16.36 -9.61
N LYS A 174 -13.92 -16.57 -8.45
CA LYS A 174 -15.09 -15.81 -8.00
C LYS A 174 -14.62 -14.64 -7.13
N VAL A 175 -14.56 -13.47 -7.74
CA VAL A 175 -14.28 -12.22 -7.01
C VAL A 175 -15.56 -11.77 -6.29
N PRO A 176 -15.48 -11.35 -5.03
CA PRO A 176 -16.63 -10.86 -4.29
C PRO A 176 -16.95 -9.41 -4.68
N TRP A 177 -17.46 -9.19 -5.90
CA TRP A 177 -17.84 -7.86 -6.37
C TRP A 177 -18.98 -7.27 -5.52
N GLY A 178 -18.83 -6.02 -5.10
CA GLY A 178 -19.91 -5.23 -4.49
C GLY A 178 -20.79 -4.54 -5.52
N SER A 179 -21.89 -3.96 -5.07
CA SER A 179 -22.70 -3.04 -5.85
C SER A 179 -23.25 -1.97 -4.89
N PRO A 180 -22.85 -0.70 -5.05
CA PRO A 180 -21.96 -0.18 -6.07
C PRO A 180 -20.48 -0.57 -5.85
N CYS A 181 -19.69 -0.66 -6.92
CA CYS A 181 -18.23 -0.70 -6.83
C CYS A 181 -17.55 -0.05 -8.05
N ALA A 182 -16.32 0.43 -7.89
CA ALA A 182 -15.59 1.09 -8.98
C ALA A 182 -14.08 0.80 -8.94
N ARG A 183 -13.44 0.88 -10.11
CA ARG A 183 -11.98 0.85 -10.26
C ARG A 183 -11.49 2.21 -10.75
N LEU A 184 -10.46 2.73 -10.09
CA LEU A 184 -9.68 3.89 -10.48
C LEU A 184 -8.30 3.42 -10.97
N GLU A 185 -8.13 3.38 -12.30
CA GLU A 185 -6.98 2.80 -12.97
C GLU A 185 -6.27 3.87 -13.80
N GLY A 186 -5.14 4.37 -13.29
CA GLY A 186 -4.40 5.47 -13.92
C GLY A 186 -5.19 6.77 -14.06
N GLY A 187 -6.36 6.91 -13.43
CA GLY A 187 -7.26 8.07 -13.60
C GLY A 187 -8.48 7.79 -14.49
N SER A 188 -8.53 6.61 -15.13
CA SER A 188 -9.77 6.05 -15.68
C SER A 188 -10.64 5.49 -14.58
N TYR A 189 -11.96 5.66 -14.66
CA TYR A 189 -12.90 5.22 -13.65
C TYR A 189 -14.02 4.37 -14.25
N THR A 190 -14.29 3.18 -13.68
CA THR A 190 -15.35 2.29 -14.19
C THR A 190 -16.75 2.67 -13.72
N GLY A 191 -16.88 3.62 -12.79
CA GLY A 191 -18.13 4.11 -12.23
C GLY A 191 -18.50 5.54 -12.64
N LYS A 192 -19.59 6.04 -12.07
CA LYS A 192 -20.06 7.44 -12.19
C LYS A 192 -20.46 8.03 -10.83
N GLY A 193 -20.13 7.36 -9.72
CA GLY A 193 -20.61 7.70 -8.39
C GLY A 193 -22.06 7.27 -8.15
N GLN A 194 -22.54 6.26 -8.87
CA GLN A 194 -23.93 5.80 -8.85
C GLN A 194 -24.09 4.46 -8.13
N ALA A 195 -25.29 4.19 -7.59
CA ALA A 195 -25.60 2.93 -6.92
C ALA A 195 -25.47 1.69 -7.84
N THR A 196 -25.55 1.90 -9.15
CA THR A 196 -25.41 0.86 -10.18
C THR A 196 -23.99 0.68 -10.69
N ASP A 197 -23.01 1.39 -10.12
CA ASP A 197 -21.61 1.27 -10.54
C ASP A 197 -21.08 -0.14 -10.35
N ARG A 198 -20.23 -0.56 -11.29
CA ARG A 198 -19.62 -1.88 -11.32
C ARG A 198 -18.12 -1.80 -11.60
N CYS A 199 -17.39 -2.75 -11.05
CA CYS A 199 -15.94 -2.85 -11.12
C CYS A 199 -15.46 -4.17 -11.74
N ASP A 200 -16.37 -5.02 -12.19
CA ASP A 200 -16.11 -6.31 -12.83
C ASP A 200 -15.98 -6.23 -14.37
N VAL A 201 -16.04 -5.01 -14.92
CA VAL A 201 -15.95 -4.75 -16.37
C VAL A 201 -14.50 -4.59 -16.81
N GLY A 202 -14.12 -5.20 -17.94
CA GLY A 202 -12.83 -4.93 -18.58
C GLY A 202 -11.60 -5.44 -17.83
N VAL A 203 -11.75 -6.42 -16.93
CA VAL A 203 -10.59 -7.04 -16.25
C VAL A 203 -9.78 -7.88 -17.26
N PRO A 204 -8.47 -7.62 -17.45
CA PRO A 204 -7.61 -8.39 -18.35
C PRO A 204 -7.53 -9.89 -18.05
N SER A 205 -7.07 -10.68 -19.03
CA SER A 205 -6.96 -12.15 -18.96
C SER A 205 -5.56 -12.61 -19.36
N GLY A 206 -5.11 -13.72 -18.80
CA GLY A 206 -3.85 -14.38 -19.16
C GLY A 206 -2.60 -13.72 -18.58
N VAL A 207 -2.75 -12.86 -17.57
CA VAL A 207 -1.64 -12.16 -16.92
C VAL A 207 -1.54 -12.60 -15.47
N LYS A 208 -0.32 -12.93 -15.02
CA LYS A 208 -0.07 -13.31 -13.63
C LYS A 208 0.29 -12.09 -12.80
N LEU A 209 -0.38 -11.93 -11.67
CA LEU A 209 -0.06 -10.92 -10.66
C LEU A 209 0.61 -11.61 -9.46
N VAL A 210 1.93 -11.48 -9.35
CA VAL A 210 2.79 -12.33 -8.50
C VAL A 210 3.64 -11.50 -7.53
N ASN A 211 4.33 -12.17 -6.60
CA ASN A 211 5.26 -11.55 -5.65
C ASN A 211 4.59 -10.47 -4.76
N ARG A 212 3.36 -10.78 -4.32
CA ARG A 212 2.46 -9.91 -3.56
C ARG A 212 3.00 -9.60 -2.16
N GLN A 213 2.93 -8.32 -1.79
CA GLN A 213 3.25 -7.77 -0.47
C GLN A 213 2.05 -6.99 0.04
N TYR A 214 1.62 -7.29 1.27
CA TYR A 214 0.34 -6.81 1.79
C TYR A 214 0.53 -5.79 2.91
N VAL A 215 -0.41 -4.84 2.96
CA VAL A 215 -0.76 -4.02 4.14
C VAL A 215 -2.28 -4.07 4.26
N VAL A 216 -2.79 -4.57 5.39
CA VAL A 216 -4.23 -4.75 5.62
C VAL A 216 -4.68 -3.95 6.84
N ASP A 217 -5.70 -3.11 6.66
CA ASP A 217 -6.30 -2.32 7.74
C ASP A 217 -7.79 -2.65 7.90
N GLU A 218 -8.12 -3.33 8.99
CA GLU A 218 -9.49 -3.73 9.35
C GLU A 218 -10.39 -2.54 9.72
N GLU A 219 -9.84 -1.42 10.18
CA GLU A 219 -10.64 -0.23 10.49
C GLU A 219 -11.24 0.38 9.23
N TYR A 220 -10.48 0.41 8.14
CA TYR A 220 -10.94 0.95 6.86
C TYR A 220 -11.47 -0.14 5.91
N GLY A 221 -11.32 -1.41 6.26
CA GLY A 221 -11.70 -2.54 5.43
C GLY A 221 -10.81 -2.65 4.18
N THR A 222 -9.53 -2.37 4.28
CA THR A 222 -8.67 -2.18 3.10
C THR A 222 -7.48 -3.11 3.05
N VAL A 223 -7.06 -3.46 1.85
CA VAL A 223 -5.78 -4.12 1.60
C VAL A 223 -5.08 -3.46 0.41
N ASP A 224 -3.85 -3.00 0.61
CA ASP A 224 -2.94 -2.74 -0.49
C ASP A 224 -2.09 -3.97 -0.76
N ILE A 225 -1.89 -4.24 -2.05
CA ILE A 225 -1.06 -5.31 -2.56
C ILE A 225 -0.06 -4.69 -3.54
N MET A 226 1.21 -4.60 -3.14
CA MET A 226 2.31 -4.32 -4.06
C MET A 226 2.77 -5.64 -4.70
N MET A 227 2.93 -5.66 -6.02
CA MET A 227 3.17 -6.89 -6.78
C MET A 227 3.92 -6.63 -8.09
N ASP A 228 4.21 -7.72 -8.80
CA ASP A 228 4.79 -7.69 -10.13
C ASP A 228 3.71 -8.12 -11.16
N PHE A 229 3.25 -7.17 -11.98
CA PHE A 229 2.22 -7.37 -13.00
C PHE A 229 2.81 -8.03 -14.25
N GLY A 230 2.34 -9.25 -14.56
CA GLY A 230 2.91 -10.06 -15.65
C GLY A 230 4.28 -10.67 -15.31
N GLY A 231 4.61 -10.76 -14.02
CA GLY A 231 5.89 -11.32 -13.55
C GLY A 231 5.94 -12.85 -13.50
N THR A 232 7.07 -13.38 -13.01
CA THR A 232 7.26 -14.81 -12.70
C THR A 232 7.30 -15.02 -11.19
N PRO A 233 6.56 -16.01 -10.63
CA PRO A 233 6.57 -16.27 -9.18
C PRO A 233 7.98 -16.50 -8.64
N GLY A 234 8.35 -15.77 -7.58
CA GLY A 234 9.67 -15.82 -6.94
C GLY A 234 10.83 -15.28 -7.78
N GLY A 235 10.55 -14.82 -9.00
CA GLY A 235 11.54 -14.29 -9.93
C GLY A 235 11.51 -12.77 -10.04
N THR A 236 12.23 -12.26 -11.02
CA THR A 236 12.25 -10.85 -11.41
C THR A 236 11.47 -10.64 -12.72
N GLY A 237 10.96 -9.43 -12.95
CA GLY A 237 10.24 -9.07 -14.17
C GLY A 237 8.78 -8.70 -13.89
N GLY A 238 8.02 -8.40 -14.94
CA GLY A 238 6.73 -7.75 -14.81
C GLY A 238 6.86 -6.25 -14.55
N LEU A 239 5.72 -5.56 -14.58
CA LEU A 239 5.63 -4.15 -14.21
C LEU A 239 5.49 -4.00 -12.69
N PRO A 240 6.22 -3.06 -12.06
CA PRO A 240 5.94 -2.63 -10.70
C PRO A 240 4.51 -2.14 -10.55
N ASP A 241 3.77 -2.74 -9.62
CA ASP A 241 2.33 -2.55 -9.54
C ASP A 241 1.84 -2.49 -8.09
N SER A 242 0.83 -1.65 -7.83
CA SER A 242 0.14 -1.55 -6.54
C SER A 242 -1.36 -1.51 -6.80
N HIS A 243 -2.07 -2.45 -6.19
CA HIS A 243 -3.53 -2.48 -6.17
C HIS A 243 -4.01 -2.32 -4.73
N GLU A 244 -4.77 -1.26 -4.49
CA GLU A 244 -5.44 -1.03 -3.22
C GLU A 244 -6.92 -1.33 -3.34
N PHE A 245 -7.45 -2.08 -2.37
CA PHE A 245 -8.84 -2.52 -2.35
C PHE A 245 -9.52 -2.00 -1.09
N ARG A 246 -10.75 -1.50 -1.25
CA ARG A 246 -11.72 -1.38 -0.15
C ARG A 246 -12.70 -2.53 -0.19
N VAL A 247 -12.95 -3.12 0.97
CA VAL A 247 -13.85 -4.24 1.21
C VAL A 247 -14.85 -3.81 2.27
N GLU A 248 -16.14 -3.96 1.97
CA GLU A 248 -17.23 -3.70 2.90
C GLU A 248 -18.19 -4.89 2.88
N SER A 249 -18.46 -5.48 4.04
CA SER A 249 -19.33 -6.66 4.18
C SER A 249 -18.89 -7.82 3.27
N GLY A 250 -17.58 -8.02 3.18
CA GLY A 250 -16.93 -9.05 2.38
C GLY A 250 -16.98 -8.81 0.87
N LYS A 251 -17.32 -7.59 0.41
CA LYS A 251 -17.44 -7.23 -1.01
C LYS A 251 -16.53 -6.06 -1.40
N LEU A 252 -15.96 -6.11 -2.60
CA LEU A 252 -15.16 -5.01 -3.15
C LEU A 252 -16.03 -3.76 -3.37
N ARG A 253 -15.59 -2.64 -2.82
CA ARG A 253 -16.20 -1.31 -2.97
C ARG A 253 -15.40 -0.41 -3.90
N TYR A 254 -14.09 -0.29 -3.66
CA TYR A 254 -13.18 0.52 -4.46
C TYR A 254 -11.92 -0.27 -4.79
N VAL A 255 -11.34 -0.01 -5.95
CA VAL A 255 -10.05 -0.55 -6.39
C VAL A 255 -9.23 0.60 -6.97
N HIS A 256 -8.09 0.92 -6.38
CA HIS A 256 -7.11 1.83 -6.99
C HIS A 256 -5.97 1.01 -7.55
N THR A 257 -5.50 1.34 -8.76
CA THR A 257 -4.38 0.62 -9.38
C THR A 257 -3.35 1.58 -9.97
N LEU A 258 -2.10 1.36 -9.61
CA LEU A 258 -0.92 2.07 -10.12
C LEU A 258 0.05 1.06 -10.72
N SER A 259 0.30 1.15 -12.03
CA SER A 259 1.29 0.31 -12.70
C SER A 259 2.38 1.21 -13.31
N SER A 260 3.60 1.12 -12.78
CA SER A 260 4.74 1.85 -13.33
C SER A 260 5.35 1.09 -14.50
N CYS A 261 5.64 1.82 -15.56
CA CYS A 261 6.22 1.31 -16.79
C CYS A 261 7.74 1.56 -16.84
N GLY A 262 8.30 2.11 -15.76
CA GLY A 262 9.74 2.29 -15.59
C GLY A 262 10.38 3.18 -16.66
N GLY A 263 9.63 4.16 -17.18
CA GLY A 263 10.06 5.06 -18.25
C GLY A 263 10.05 4.43 -19.65
N LYS A 264 9.30 3.34 -19.85
CA LYS A 264 9.09 2.65 -21.14
C LYS A 264 7.60 2.55 -21.46
N SER A 265 7.24 2.11 -22.66
CA SER A 265 5.85 1.71 -22.95
C SER A 265 5.43 0.58 -22.02
N CYS A 266 4.21 0.67 -21.49
CA CYS A 266 3.64 -0.24 -20.50
C CYS A 266 3.25 -1.61 -21.06
N MET A 267 3.33 -1.80 -22.37
CA MET A 267 3.21 -3.02 -23.15
C MET A 267 3.45 -2.64 -24.62
#